data_AF-A0A103XC01-F1
#
_entry.id   AF-A0A103XC01-F1
#
_cell.length_a   1.000
_cell.length_b   1.000
_cell.length_c   1.000
_cell.angle_alpha   90.00
_cell.angle_beta   90.00
_cell.angle_gamma   90.00
#
_symmetry.space_group_name_H-M   'P 1'
#
loop_
_entity.id
_entity.type
_entity.pdbx_description
1 polymer ?
#
loop_
_entity_poly.entity_id
_entity_poly.type
_entity_poly.pdbx_seq_one_letter_code
_entity_poly.pdbx_strand_id
1 'polypeptide(L)'
;MACIPGLNPPKTLGISSSSSSSIGNNLLFSSSARTHLKITQISKRFPKISIVMATKRQESELSLNALTSSDRRDEVMVAVKSSLSNCLSETNLHLAIPDLKSKTRGKVRDIYDEGDYLVLVTTDRQSAFDRILASIPFKGQVLNDTSLWWFNQTQHIAPNAIIAVPDRNVTIAKKCSVFPVEFVVRGYMTGSTDTSLWTVYKNGVRNYCGNVLPEGMVKNERLPANIITPTTKAADHDVPITPDEVHTPDSSRYWLAHSYEARFQNGHEPENIDKEFLRLWFKDHCNPYEDKVLPDAPEELVTELAWRYAFIIVIISN
;
A
#
# COMPACT_ATOMS: atom_id res chain seq x y z
N MET A 1 -39.97 8.68 2.34
CA MET A 1 -40.70 7.61 1.61
C MET A 1 -40.58 7.92 0.13
N ALA A 2 -40.06 7.09 -0.76
CA ALA A 2 -39.66 5.70 -0.65
C ALA A 2 -38.47 5.40 -1.58
N CYS A 3 -37.63 4.46 -1.13
CA CYS A 3 -36.66 3.69 -1.91
C CYS A 3 -37.31 2.95 -3.07
N ILE A 4 -36.57 2.77 -4.17
CA ILE A 4 -36.60 1.51 -4.94
C ILE A 4 -35.14 1.06 -5.23
N PRO A 5 -34.84 -0.25 -5.12
CA PRO A 5 -33.48 -0.80 -5.07
C PRO A 5 -33.10 -1.59 -6.33
N GLY A 6 -31.83 -2.02 -6.40
CA GLY A 6 -31.49 -3.32 -6.98
C GLY A 6 -30.22 -3.32 -7.81
N LEU A 7 -29.18 -4.00 -7.30
CA LEU A 7 -28.45 -5.06 -8.01
C LEU A 7 -27.92 -6.05 -6.96
N ASN A 8 -28.20 -7.34 -7.19
CA ASN A 8 -28.10 -8.46 -6.24
C ASN A 8 -26.65 -8.87 -5.90
N PRO A 9 -26.40 -9.39 -4.68
CA PRO A 9 -25.22 -10.22 -4.37
C PRO A 9 -25.44 -11.69 -4.77
N PRO A 10 -24.37 -12.45 -5.07
CA PRO A 10 -24.47 -13.87 -5.42
C PRO A 10 -24.76 -14.77 -4.20
N LYS A 11 -25.50 -15.84 -4.49
CA LYS A 11 -26.12 -16.81 -3.57
C LYS A 11 -25.09 -17.59 -2.73
N THR A 12 -25.20 -17.51 -1.41
CA THR A 12 -24.61 -18.50 -0.49
C THR A 12 -25.61 -19.65 -0.31
N LEU A 13 -25.15 -20.88 -0.60
CA LEU A 13 -25.92 -22.11 -0.41
C LEU A 13 -26.17 -22.35 1.09
N GLY A 14 -27.44 -22.43 1.48
CA GLY A 14 -27.86 -22.89 2.80
C GLY A 14 -27.88 -24.41 2.86
N ILE A 15 -27.33 -24.98 3.93
CA ILE A 15 -27.60 -26.35 4.35
C ILE A 15 -28.50 -26.27 5.58
N SER A 16 -29.65 -26.94 5.45
CA SER A 16 -30.73 -27.05 6.42
C SER A 16 -30.33 -27.84 7.67
N SER A 17 -30.81 -27.35 8.81
CA SER A 17 -30.91 -28.04 10.09
C SER A 17 -31.81 -29.27 10.05
N SER A 18 -31.39 -30.35 10.71
CA SER A 18 -32.29 -31.31 11.37
C SER A 18 -31.71 -31.76 12.70
N SER A 19 -32.62 -32.06 13.62
CA SER A 19 -32.53 -32.01 15.08
C SER A 19 -32.27 -33.37 15.75
N SER A 20 -32.06 -33.29 17.09
CA SER A 20 -32.10 -34.34 18.14
C SER A 20 -30.76 -35.05 18.42
N SER A 21 -30.34 -35.35 19.65
CA SER A 21 -31.01 -35.47 20.95
C SER A 21 -30.00 -35.35 22.12
N SER A 22 -30.53 -34.91 23.26
CA SER A 22 -29.97 -34.82 24.61
C SER A 22 -29.22 -36.04 25.15
N ILE A 23 -28.11 -35.83 25.87
CA ILE A 23 -27.80 -36.48 27.16
C ILE A 23 -27.04 -35.47 28.03
N GLY A 24 -27.60 -35.14 29.20
CA GLY A 24 -26.95 -34.32 30.21
C GLY A 24 -26.00 -35.13 31.10
N ASN A 25 -25.08 -34.43 31.75
CA ASN A 25 -24.71 -34.75 33.12
C ASN A 25 -24.13 -33.50 33.80
N ASN A 26 -24.74 -33.18 34.95
CA ASN A 26 -24.26 -32.25 35.94
C ASN A 26 -22.87 -32.67 36.45
N LEU A 27 -22.04 -31.72 36.90
CA LEU A 27 -21.38 -31.76 38.22
C LEU A 27 -20.64 -30.45 38.52
N LEU A 28 -21.25 -29.69 39.44
CA LEU A 28 -20.72 -28.95 40.59
C LEU A 28 -19.33 -28.27 40.53
N PHE A 29 -19.38 -26.97 40.88
CA PHE A 29 -18.31 -26.13 41.38
C PHE A 29 -17.52 -26.77 42.54
N SER A 30 -16.20 -26.64 42.53
CA SER A 30 -15.43 -26.39 43.76
C SER A 30 -14.12 -25.64 43.46
N SER A 31 -13.73 -24.83 44.43
CA SER A 31 -12.64 -23.86 44.44
C SER A 31 -11.25 -24.47 44.69
N SER A 32 -10.23 -23.69 44.31
CA SER A 32 -8.88 -23.64 44.89
C SER A 32 -7.90 -24.78 44.56
N ALA A 33 -6.94 -24.47 43.68
CA ALA A 33 -5.51 -24.76 43.91
C ALA A 33 -4.64 -23.96 42.94
N ARG A 34 -3.80 -23.06 43.48
CA ARG A 34 -2.62 -22.54 42.77
C ARG A 34 -1.60 -23.68 42.69
N THR A 35 -1.21 -24.06 41.48
CA THR A 35 -0.10 -24.99 41.27
C THR A 35 0.93 -24.33 40.37
N HIS A 36 2.08 -23.98 40.97
CA HIS A 36 3.29 -23.57 40.27
C HIS A 36 3.78 -24.72 39.38
N LEU A 37 3.69 -24.56 38.05
CA LEU A 37 4.36 -25.45 37.10
C LEU A 37 5.83 -25.03 36.97
N LYS A 38 6.72 -25.88 37.50
CA LYS A 38 8.17 -25.85 37.25
C LYS A 38 8.42 -26.25 35.80
N ILE A 39 9.02 -25.34 35.02
CA ILE A 39 9.55 -25.65 33.69
C ILE A 39 10.94 -26.27 33.88
N THR A 40 11.05 -27.58 33.62
CA THR A 40 12.32 -28.30 33.52
C THR A 40 12.97 -28.00 32.17
N GLN A 41 14.20 -27.48 32.21
CA GLN A 41 15.04 -27.24 31.03
C GLN A 41 15.43 -28.57 30.37
N ILE A 42 14.98 -28.80 29.14
CA ILE A 42 15.51 -29.83 28.26
C ILE A 42 16.52 -29.16 27.32
N SER A 43 17.81 -29.41 27.57
CA SER A 43 18.90 -28.96 26.69
C SER A 43 18.90 -29.80 25.41
N LYS A 44 18.56 -29.19 24.27
CA LYS A 44 18.88 -29.73 22.95
C LYS A 44 20.12 -28.99 22.43
N ARG A 45 21.22 -29.71 22.28
CA ARG A 45 22.44 -29.23 21.61
C ARG A 45 22.10 -28.96 20.14
N PHE A 46 22.19 -27.70 19.72
CA PHE A 46 22.18 -27.32 18.31
C PHE A 46 23.61 -27.38 17.75
N PRO A 47 23.83 -27.88 16.52
CA PRO A 47 25.14 -27.82 15.89
C PRO A 47 25.48 -26.37 15.55
N LYS A 48 26.72 -25.95 15.83
CA LYS A 48 27.26 -24.66 15.37
C LYS A 48 27.41 -24.70 13.86
N ILE A 49 26.53 -23.99 13.14
CA ILE A 49 26.75 -23.65 11.74
C ILE A 49 27.50 -22.34 11.72
N SER A 50 28.73 -22.37 11.20
CA SER A 50 29.49 -21.16 10.86
C SER A 50 28.77 -20.45 9.72
N ILE A 51 28.21 -19.28 10.00
CA ILE A 51 27.60 -18.41 9.00
C ILE A 51 28.72 -17.83 8.15
N VAL A 52 28.85 -18.31 6.92
CA VAL A 52 29.57 -17.58 5.87
C VAL A 52 28.68 -16.40 5.50
N MET A 53 29.16 -15.18 5.75
CA MET A 53 28.50 -13.96 5.28
C MET A 53 28.58 -13.92 3.75
N ALA A 54 27.55 -14.46 3.08
CA ALA A 54 27.31 -14.17 1.68
C ALA A 54 26.90 -12.69 1.56
N THR A 55 27.54 -11.99 0.63
CA THR A 55 27.31 -10.57 0.38
C THR A 55 25.88 -10.32 -0.08
N LYS A 56 25.11 -9.53 0.69
CA LYS A 56 23.72 -9.08 0.42
C LYS A 56 23.41 -8.72 -1.05
N ARG A 57 24.41 -8.21 -1.78
CA ARG A 57 24.32 -7.87 -3.22
C ARG A 57 23.98 -9.05 -4.12
N GLN A 58 24.42 -10.26 -3.77
CA GLN A 58 24.31 -11.43 -4.65
C GLN A 58 22.97 -12.16 -4.47
N GLU A 59 22.36 -12.07 -3.28
CA GLU A 59 21.01 -12.57 -3.01
C GLU A 59 19.93 -11.67 -3.63
N SER A 60 20.09 -10.34 -3.58
CA SER A 60 19.13 -9.39 -4.19
C SER A 60 19.08 -9.48 -5.71
N GLU A 61 20.22 -9.77 -6.35
CA GLU A 61 20.32 -9.94 -7.81
C GLU A 61 19.71 -11.29 -8.25
N LEU A 62 19.87 -12.34 -7.44
CA LEU A 62 19.22 -13.64 -7.66
C LEU A 62 17.70 -13.56 -7.49
N SER A 63 17.20 -12.83 -6.49
CA SER A 63 15.75 -12.68 -6.27
C SER A 63 15.09 -11.86 -7.36
N LEU A 64 15.74 -10.78 -7.82
CA LEU A 64 15.25 -9.96 -8.92
C LEU A 64 15.16 -10.78 -10.22
N ASN A 65 16.24 -11.48 -10.58
CA ASN A 65 16.28 -12.35 -11.75
C ASN A 65 15.28 -13.51 -11.66
N ALA A 66 15.04 -14.06 -10.46
CA ALA A 66 14.06 -15.12 -10.25
C ALA A 66 12.61 -14.64 -10.44
N LEU A 67 12.29 -13.38 -10.13
CA LEU A 67 10.94 -12.80 -10.32
C LEU A 67 10.72 -12.26 -11.73
N THR A 68 11.79 -11.78 -12.37
CA THR A 68 11.77 -11.42 -13.79
C THR A 68 11.90 -12.63 -14.70
N SER A 69 12.17 -13.82 -14.15
CA SER A 69 12.07 -15.06 -14.92
C SER A 69 10.65 -15.18 -15.47
N SER A 70 10.54 -15.54 -16.75
CA SER A 70 9.24 -15.64 -17.43
C SER A 70 8.29 -16.51 -16.62
N ASP A 71 8.77 -17.66 -16.14
CA ASP A 71 7.97 -18.64 -15.41
C ASP A 71 7.34 -18.06 -14.15
N ARG A 72 8.10 -17.32 -13.32
CA ARG A 72 7.55 -16.74 -12.09
C ARG A 72 6.63 -15.56 -12.36
N ARG A 73 6.95 -14.74 -13.36
CA ARG A 73 6.05 -13.67 -13.80
C ARG A 73 4.72 -14.27 -14.24
N ASP A 74 4.73 -15.32 -15.04
CA ASP A 74 3.53 -15.97 -15.56
C ASP A 74 2.68 -16.57 -14.43
N GLU A 75 3.29 -17.22 -13.43
CA GLU A 75 2.58 -17.69 -12.24
C GLU A 75 1.88 -16.56 -11.48
N VAL A 76 2.56 -15.43 -11.27
CA VAL A 76 1.97 -14.26 -10.61
C VAL A 76 0.81 -13.70 -11.45
N MET A 77 0.99 -13.58 -12.76
CA MET A 77 -0.05 -13.09 -13.66
C MET A 77 -1.30 -13.99 -13.65
N VAL A 78 -1.12 -15.31 -13.58
CA VAL A 78 -2.24 -16.26 -13.44
C VAL A 78 -2.98 -16.04 -12.11
N ALA A 79 -2.26 -15.88 -11.00
CA ALA A 79 -2.85 -15.64 -9.69
C ALA A 79 -3.59 -14.29 -9.61
N VAL A 80 -3.07 -13.25 -10.27
CA VAL A 80 -3.72 -11.95 -10.37
C VAL A 80 -5.01 -12.07 -11.17
N LYS A 81 -4.97 -12.69 -12.36
CA LYS A 81 -6.14 -12.85 -13.23
C LYS A 81 -7.27 -13.63 -12.55
N SER A 82 -6.93 -14.69 -11.81
CA SER A 82 -7.92 -15.46 -11.06
C SER A 82 -8.53 -14.70 -9.86
N SER A 83 -7.94 -13.57 -9.49
CA SER A 83 -8.33 -12.75 -8.33
C SER A 83 -9.00 -11.42 -8.71
N LEU A 84 -9.18 -11.13 -10.00
CA LEU A 84 -9.79 -9.88 -10.47
C LEU A 84 -11.18 -9.62 -9.86
N SER A 85 -11.99 -10.67 -9.69
CA SER A 85 -13.32 -10.60 -9.07
C SER A 85 -13.30 -10.58 -7.53
N ASN A 86 -12.14 -10.77 -6.91
CA ASN A 86 -11.96 -10.96 -5.47
C ASN A 86 -11.17 -9.81 -4.82
N CYS A 87 -11.25 -8.60 -5.38
CA CYS A 87 -10.59 -7.43 -4.79
C CYS A 87 -11.31 -6.94 -3.53
N LEU A 88 -10.55 -6.61 -2.50
CA LEU A 88 -11.05 -5.97 -1.29
C LEU A 88 -11.34 -4.49 -1.59
N SER A 89 -12.56 -4.16 -2.04
CA SER A 89 -12.93 -2.80 -2.42
C SER A 89 -13.53 -1.98 -1.29
N GLU A 90 -14.05 -2.61 -0.23
CA GLU A 90 -14.65 -1.99 0.94
C GLU A 90 -14.77 -3.01 2.08
N THR A 91 -14.71 -2.52 3.32
CA THR A 91 -14.85 -3.33 4.54
C THR A 91 -15.98 -2.80 5.41
N ASN A 92 -16.61 -3.67 6.19
CA ASN A 92 -17.68 -3.29 7.10
C ASN A 92 -17.44 -3.88 8.50
N LEU A 93 -16.21 -3.71 9.03
CA LEU A 93 -15.81 -4.29 10.31
C LEU A 93 -16.66 -3.78 11.48
N HIS A 94 -17.14 -2.53 11.40
CA HIS A 94 -18.08 -1.93 12.36
C HIS A 94 -19.42 -2.67 12.49
N LEU A 95 -19.78 -3.51 11.51
CA LEU A 95 -20.98 -4.36 11.60
C LEU A 95 -20.68 -5.73 12.23
N ALA A 96 -19.42 -6.16 12.21
CA ALA A 96 -19.00 -7.49 12.66
C ALA A 96 -18.32 -7.46 14.03
N ILE A 97 -17.73 -6.33 14.42
CA ILE A 97 -16.97 -6.15 15.65
C ILE A 97 -17.70 -5.11 16.51
N PRO A 98 -18.34 -5.51 17.63
CA PRO A 98 -19.21 -4.63 18.43
C PRO A 98 -18.54 -3.34 18.94
N ASP A 99 -17.23 -3.39 19.17
CA ASP A 99 -16.48 -2.24 19.69
C ASP A 99 -16.15 -1.21 18.60
N LEU A 100 -16.04 -1.65 17.33
CA LEU A 100 -15.80 -0.76 16.19
C LEU A 100 -17.05 0.01 15.80
N LYS A 101 -17.13 1.29 16.18
CA LYS A 101 -18.37 2.09 16.00
C LYS A 101 -18.33 3.09 14.87
N SER A 102 -17.13 3.54 14.50
CA SER A 102 -16.95 4.57 13.48
C SER A 102 -16.23 3.98 12.27
N LYS A 103 -16.70 4.32 11.07
CA LYS A 103 -16.02 4.03 9.81
C LYS A 103 -15.92 5.31 8.99
N THR A 104 -14.71 5.62 8.55
CA THR A 104 -14.44 6.64 7.54
C THR A 104 -13.84 5.97 6.32
N ARG A 105 -14.45 6.17 5.14
CA ARG A 105 -13.95 5.65 3.88
C ARG A 105 -13.04 6.69 3.22
N GLY A 106 -11.75 6.42 3.20
CA GLY A 106 -10.77 7.17 2.41
C GLY A 106 -10.63 6.63 0.98
N LYS A 107 -9.77 7.27 0.18
CA LYS A 107 -9.49 6.84 -1.21
C LYS A 107 -8.99 5.39 -1.27
N VAL A 108 -8.00 5.06 -0.44
CA VAL A 108 -7.35 3.73 -0.44
C VAL A 108 -7.61 2.94 0.85
N ARG A 109 -7.87 3.61 1.98
CA ARG A 109 -8.08 2.96 3.27
C ARG A 109 -9.50 3.13 3.77
N ASP A 110 -10.03 2.10 4.41
CA ASP A 110 -11.14 2.24 5.35
C ASP A 110 -10.55 2.37 6.75
N ILE A 111 -11.04 3.36 7.51
CA ILE A 111 -10.48 3.76 8.80
C ILE A 111 -11.56 3.56 9.85
N TYR A 112 -11.22 2.88 10.93
CA TYR A 112 -12.09 2.74 12.10
C TYR A 112 -11.43 3.42 13.30
N ASP A 113 -12.19 4.27 13.97
CA ASP A 113 -11.70 5.12 15.06
C ASP A 113 -12.23 4.63 16.41
N GLU A 114 -11.30 4.19 17.26
CA GLU A 114 -11.56 3.64 18.60
C GLU A 114 -11.15 4.62 19.71
N GLY A 115 -11.02 5.91 19.40
CA GLY A 115 -10.62 6.95 20.36
C GLY A 115 -9.11 7.05 20.50
N ASP A 116 -8.46 6.08 21.14
CA ASP A 116 -7.00 6.10 21.35
C ASP A 116 -6.22 5.49 20.18
N TYR A 117 -6.90 4.66 19.38
CA TYR A 117 -6.30 3.89 18.30
C TYR A 117 -7.15 3.98 17.03
N LEU A 118 -6.49 3.79 15.89
CA LEU A 118 -7.11 3.67 14.58
C LEU A 118 -6.84 2.26 14.03
N VAL A 119 -7.88 1.61 13.51
CA VAL A 119 -7.75 0.41 12.68
C VAL A 119 -7.80 0.85 11.22
N LEU A 120 -6.68 0.67 10.53
CA LEU A 120 -6.46 1.09 9.15
C LEU A 120 -6.52 -0.14 8.25
N VAL A 121 -7.55 -0.25 7.43
CA VAL A 121 -7.68 -1.32 6.45
C VAL A 121 -7.32 -0.79 5.07
N THR A 122 -6.17 -1.20 4.55
CA THR A 122 -5.70 -0.83 3.21
C THR A 122 -6.38 -1.71 2.17
N THR A 123 -7.17 -1.08 1.31
CA THR A 123 -8.01 -1.75 0.30
C THR A 123 -7.30 -1.85 -1.04
N ASP A 124 -7.89 -2.62 -1.95
CA ASP A 124 -7.42 -2.80 -3.32
C ASP A 124 -7.83 -1.66 -4.26
N ARG A 125 -8.50 -0.62 -3.75
CA ARG A 125 -8.90 0.54 -4.53
C ARG A 125 -7.68 1.29 -5.05
N GLN A 126 -7.64 1.53 -6.36
CA GLN A 126 -6.66 2.38 -7.00
C GLN A 126 -7.27 3.73 -7.33
N SER A 127 -6.67 4.80 -6.79
CA SER A 127 -7.10 6.17 -7.08
C SER A 127 -6.04 6.96 -7.85
N ALA A 128 -6.51 7.78 -8.78
CA ALA A 128 -5.79 8.93 -9.33
C ALA A 128 -6.79 9.99 -9.80
N PHE A 129 -6.33 11.23 -10.02
CA PHE A 129 -7.21 12.35 -10.40
C PHE A 129 -8.37 12.57 -9.40
N ASP A 130 -8.11 12.30 -8.12
CA ASP A 130 -9.09 12.34 -7.03
C ASP A 130 -10.31 11.42 -7.19
N ARG A 131 -10.18 10.39 -8.05
CA ARG A 131 -11.23 9.40 -8.32
C ARG A 131 -10.70 7.99 -8.12
N ILE A 132 -11.61 7.07 -7.80
CA ILE A 132 -11.30 5.63 -7.84
C ILE A 132 -11.40 5.18 -9.29
N LEU A 133 -10.32 4.61 -9.81
CA LEU A 133 -10.20 4.21 -11.22
C LEU A 133 -10.44 2.71 -11.43
N ALA A 134 -10.01 1.89 -10.48
CA ALA A 134 -10.11 0.43 -10.56
C ALA A 134 -9.91 -0.19 -9.16
N SER A 135 -10.14 -1.51 -9.06
CA SER A 135 -9.62 -2.32 -7.95
C SER A 135 -8.52 -3.22 -8.48
N ILE A 136 -7.39 -3.25 -7.78
CA ILE A 136 -6.16 -3.94 -8.20
C ILE A 136 -5.93 -5.11 -7.24
N PRO A 137 -5.99 -6.37 -7.70
CA PRO A 137 -5.82 -7.52 -6.82
C PRO A 137 -4.54 -7.43 -5.98
N PHE A 138 -4.67 -7.74 -4.69
CA PHE A 138 -3.57 -7.78 -3.71
C PHE A 138 -2.87 -6.43 -3.42
N LYS A 139 -3.31 -5.33 -4.04
CA LYS A 139 -2.71 -4.00 -3.81
C LYS A 139 -2.70 -3.64 -2.34
N GLY A 140 -3.81 -3.83 -1.64
CA GLY A 140 -3.91 -3.44 -0.23
C GLY A 140 -2.89 -4.14 0.66
N GLN A 141 -2.61 -5.42 0.38
CA GLN A 141 -1.60 -6.21 1.08
C GLN A 141 -0.20 -5.68 0.79
N VAL A 142 0.12 -5.45 -0.49
CA VAL A 142 1.42 -4.93 -0.90
C VAL A 142 1.70 -3.57 -0.25
N LEU A 143 0.73 -2.64 -0.29
CA LEU A 143 0.92 -1.30 0.25
C LEU A 143 1.12 -1.29 1.77
N ASN A 144 0.33 -2.10 2.47
CA ASN A 144 0.41 -2.20 3.93
C ASN A 144 1.73 -2.86 4.36
N ASP A 145 2.14 -3.95 3.72
CA ASP A 145 3.42 -4.61 3.99
C ASP A 145 4.62 -3.72 3.64
N THR A 146 4.55 -2.99 2.52
CA THR A 146 5.61 -2.04 2.13
C THR A 146 5.74 -0.94 3.17
N SER A 147 4.62 -0.41 3.65
CA SER A 147 4.61 0.60 4.71
C SER A 147 5.22 0.04 6.00
N LEU A 148 4.81 -1.16 6.42
CA LEU A 148 5.34 -1.82 7.62
C LEU A 148 6.86 -2.03 7.52
N TRP A 149 7.35 -2.47 6.36
CA TRP A 149 8.79 -2.65 6.13
C TRP A 149 9.54 -1.33 6.31
N TRP A 150 9.07 -0.23 5.71
CA TRP A 150 9.70 1.08 5.85
C TRP A 150 9.63 1.63 7.26
N PHE A 151 8.50 1.48 7.94
CA PHE A 151 8.40 1.84 9.36
C PHE A 151 9.41 1.08 10.19
N ASN A 152 9.66 -0.20 9.91
CA ASN A 152 10.69 -1.01 10.57
C ASN A 152 12.12 -0.55 10.24
N GLN A 153 12.41 -0.20 8.99
CA GLN A 153 13.74 0.31 8.62
C GLN A 153 14.05 1.66 9.26
N THR A 154 13.04 2.50 9.46
CA THR A 154 13.20 3.91 9.90
C THR A 154 12.96 4.13 11.40
N GLN A 155 12.69 3.08 12.19
CA GLN A 155 12.43 3.19 13.63
C GLN A 155 13.55 3.88 14.41
N HIS A 156 14.79 3.75 13.93
CA HIS A 156 15.97 4.35 14.54
C HIS A 156 16.08 5.87 14.29
N ILE A 157 15.31 6.41 13.33
CA ILE A 157 15.29 7.83 12.95
C ILE A 157 14.18 8.56 13.70
N ALA A 158 12.97 8.01 13.70
CA ALA A 158 11.80 8.60 14.34
C ALA A 158 10.84 7.52 14.86
N PRO A 159 10.13 7.76 15.98
CA PRO A 159 9.08 6.87 16.44
C PRO A 159 7.94 6.85 15.42
N ASN A 160 7.33 5.67 15.24
CA ASN A 160 6.14 5.51 14.41
C ASN A 160 4.91 5.13 15.26
N ALA A 161 3.72 5.25 14.66
CA ALA A 161 2.46 5.05 15.35
C ALA A 161 1.98 3.58 15.36
N ILE A 162 2.70 2.64 14.73
CA ILE A 162 2.23 1.25 14.58
C ILE A 162 2.21 0.54 15.93
N ILE A 163 1.13 -0.20 16.18
CA ILE A 163 0.95 -1.04 17.36
C ILE A 163 0.96 -2.51 16.97
N ALA A 164 0.18 -2.87 15.94
CA ALA A 164 0.04 -4.24 15.49
C ALA A 164 -0.39 -4.29 14.02
N VAL A 165 -0.06 -5.39 13.35
CA VAL A 165 -0.49 -5.69 11.97
C VAL A 165 -1.09 -7.11 11.99
N PRO A 166 -2.35 -7.28 12.40
CA PRO A 166 -2.95 -8.61 12.58
C PRO A 166 -3.28 -9.32 11.27
N ASP A 167 -3.36 -8.58 10.17
CA ASP A 167 -3.61 -9.09 8.82
C ASP A 167 -2.81 -8.25 7.81
N ARG A 168 -2.49 -8.83 6.64
CA ARG A 168 -1.71 -8.14 5.60
C ARG A 168 -2.38 -6.87 5.08
N ASN A 169 -3.71 -6.74 5.19
CA ASN A 169 -4.41 -5.51 4.82
C ASN A 169 -4.63 -4.56 6.02
N VAL A 170 -4.31 -4.96 7.26
CA VAL A 170 -4.76 -4.25 8.47
C VAL A 170 -3.59 -3.77 9.32
N THR A 171 -3.54 -2.47 9.59
CA THR A 171 -2.62 -1.87 10.58
C THR A 171 -3.43 -1.24 11.72
N ILE A 172 -3.10 -1.56 12.96
CA ILE A 172 -3.58 -0.88 14.16
C ILE A 172 -2.51 0.13 14.58
N ALA A 173 -2.89 1.40 14.69
CA ALA A 173 -1.98 2.49 15.01
C ALA A 173 -2.52 3.37 16.15
N LYS A 174 -1.61 4.02 16.89
CA LYS A 174 -1.95 5.09 17.83
C LYS A 174 -2.58 6.24 17.07
N LYS A 175 -3.67 6.79 17.61
CA LYS A 175 -4.22 8.03 17.08
C LYS A 175 -3.25 9.17 17.40
N CYS A 176 -2.90 9.95 16.38
CA CYS A 176 -1.96 11.06 16.49
C CYS A 176 -2.63 12.37 16.08
N SER A 177 -2.18 13.48 16.66
CA SER A 177 -2.48 14.81 16.14
C SER A 177 -1.67 15.03 14.85
N VAL A 178 -2.36 15.35 13.77
CA VAL A 178 -1.73 15.52 12.45
C VAL A 178 -1.06 16.89 12.37
N PHE A 179 0.18 16.93 11.92
CA PHE A 179 0.81 18.17 11.50
C PHE A 179 0.39 18.45 10.04
N PRO A 180 -0.34 19.56 9.74
CA PRO A 180 -1.05 19.75 8.46
C PRO A 180 -0.11 20.21 7.32
N VAL A 181 1.04 19.54 7.18
CA VAL A 181 2.04 19.76 6.13
C VAL A 181 2.39 18.42 5.52
N GLU A 182 2.31 18.35 4.19
CA GLU A 182 2.82 17.23 3.42
C GLU A 182 4.28 17.53 3.05
N PHE A 183 5.19 16.70 3.55
CA PHE A 183 6.62 16.81 3.25
C PHE A 183 6.96 15.98 2.02
N VAL A 184 7.13 16.64 0.87
CA VAL A 184 7.59 15.97 -0.36
C VAL A 184 9.10 16.11 -0.47
N VAL A 185 9.82 14.99 -0.44
CA VAL A 185 11.26 14.94 -0.71
C VAL A 185 11.49 14.58 -2.17
N ARG A 186 12.38 15.30 -2.84
CA ARG A 186 12.68 15.10 -4.27
C ARG A 186 14.16 14.92 -4.48
N GLY A 187 14.52 13.87 -5.22
CA GLY A 187 15.88 13.61 -5.70
C GLY A 187 16.05 13.77 -7.21
N TYR A 188 14.95 13.93 -7.96
CA TYR A 188 14.95 14.00 -9.43
C TYR A 188 13.97 15.06 -9.96
N MET A 189 14.32 15.67 -11.08
CA MET A 189 13.57 16.71 -11.80
C MET A 189 12.40 16.10 -12.61
N THR A 190 11.35 15.62 -11.94
CA THR A 190 10.27 14.84 -12.60
C THR A 190 8.85 15.29 -12.21
N GLY A 191 7.87 14.65 -12.86
CA GLY A 191 6.44 14.80 -12.65
C GLY A 191 5.69 15.41 -13.84
N SER A 192 4.35 15.31 -13.76
CA SER A 192 3.41 15.64 -14.85
C SER A 192 2.22 16.48 -14.38
N THR A 193 2.19 16.91 -13.12
CA THR A 193 1.17 17.78 -12.54
C THR A 193 1.67 19.22 -12.45
N ASP A 194 0.78 20.19 -12.33
CA ASP A 194 1.13 21.63 -12.27
C ASP A 194 2.02 21.97 -11.08
N THR A 195 1.91 21.20 -10.00
CA THR A 195 2.70 21.32 -8.76
C THR A 195 3.96 20.46 -8.75
N SER A 196 4.24 19.69 -9.81
CA SER A 196 5.44 18.86 -9.86
C SER A 196 6.69 19.67 -10.21
N LEU A 197 7.85 19.21 -9.72
CA LEU A 197 9.12 19.94 -9.84
C LEU A 197 9.49 20.21 -11.30
N TRP A 198 9.28 19.23 -12.19
CA TRP A 198 9.54 19.44 -13.62
C TRP A 198 8.62 20.50 -14.24
N THR A 199 7.31 20.46 -13.96
CA THR A 199 6.37 21.42 -14.55
C THR A 199 6.67 22.85 -14.12
N VAL A 200 6.93 23.09 -12.83
CA VAL A 200 7.29 24.44 -12.35
C VAL A 200 8.62 24.91 -12.93
N TYR A 201 9.61 24.02 -13.01
CA TYR A 201 10.91 24.35 -13.60
C TYR A 201 10.80 24.68 -15.10
N LYS A 202 10.04 23.88 -15.86
CA LYS A 202 9.75 24.13 -17.28
C LYS A 202 9.04 25.46 -17.50
N ASN A 203 8.21 25.89 -16.54
CA ASN A 203 7.51 27.19 -16.57
C ASN A 203 8.40 28.36 -16.12
N GLY A 204 9.71 28.15 -15.95
CA GLY A 204 10.68 29.20 -15.63
C GLY A 204 10.90 29.44 -14.13
N VAL A 205 10.29 28.66 -13.25
CA VAL A 205 10.53 28.79 -11.81
C VAL A 205 11.91 28.21 -11.46
N ARG A 206 12.77 29.04 -10.85
CA ARG A 206 14.13 28.67 -10.42
C ARG A 206 14.33 28.74 -8.91
N ASN A 207 13.39 29.32 -8.18
CA ASN A 207 13.32 29.21 -6.74
C ASN A 207 11.99 28.54 -6.39
N TYR A 208 12.05 27.32 -5.87
CA TYR A 208 10.85 26.54 -5.54
C TYR A 208 10.91 26.08 -4.09
N CYS A 209 9.93 26.51 -3.29
CA CYS A 209 9.88 26.28 -1.85
C CYS A 209 11.17 26.69 -1.12
N GLY A 210 11.85 27.76 -1.56
CA GLY A 210 13.11 28.23 -0.99
C GLY A 210 14.37 27.52 -1.51
N ASN A 211 14.21 26.52 -2.40
CA ASN A 211 15.32 25.83 -3.04
C ASN A 211 15.69 26.52 -4.36
N VAL A 212 16.94 26.95 -4.51
CA VAL A 212 17.48 27.46 -5.78
C VAL A 212 17.82 26.27 -6.68
N LEU A 213 17.19 26.21 -7.84
CA LEU A 213 17.36 25.16 -8.84
C LEU A 213 18.44 25.59 -9.85
N PRO A 214 19.42 24.73 -10.15
CA PRO A 214 20.40 25.01 -11.20
C PRO A 214 19.76 25.34 -12.55
N GLU A 215 20.42 26.15 -13.36
CA GLU A 215 20.01 26.38 -14.73
C GLU A 215 20.31 25.18 -15.63
N GLY A 216 19.61 25.10 -16.77
CA GLY A 216 19.86 24.09 -17.79
C GLY A 216 19.42 22.66 -17.44
N MET A 217 18.84 22.42 -16.27
CA MET A 217 18.34 21.09 -15.90
C MET A 217 17.28 20.58 -16.87
N VAL A 218 17.28 19.27 -17.11
CA VAL A 218 16.34 18.60 -18.00
C VAL A 218 15.41 17.65 -17.24
N LYS A 219 14.35 17.19 -17.92
CA LYS A 219 13.38 16.27 -17.32
C LYS A 219 14.08 14.97 -16.90
N ASN A 220 13.71 14.48 -15.72
CA ASN A 220 14.20 13.26 -15.08
C ASN A 220 15.67 13.29 -14.64
N GLU A 221 16.36 14.43 -14.75
CA GLU A 221 17.72 14.59 -14.26
C GLU A 221 17.79 14.48 -12.73
N ARG A 222 18.86 13.87 -12.22
CA ARG A 222 19.14 13.78 -10.79
C ARG A 222 19.48 15.17 -10.24
N LEU A 223 18.87 15.55 -9.12
CA LEU A 223 19.19 16.79 -8.43
C LEU A 223 20.57 16.73 -7.77
N PRO A 224 21.31 17.85 -7.67
CA PRO A 224 22.60 17.89 -6.97
C PRO A 224 22.49 17.49 -5.49
N ALA A 225 21.36 17.80 -4.87
CA ALA A 225 21.00 17.41 -3.51
C ALA A 225 19.50 17.11 -3.44
N ASN A 226 19.10 16.26 -2.50
CA ASN A 226 17.69 16.07 -2.20
C ASN A 226 17.11 17.38 -1.65
N ILE A 227 15.94 17.78 -2.15
CA ILE A 227 15.23 18.97 -1.70
C ILE A 227 13.91 18.60 -1.04
N ILE A 228 13.46 19.46 -0.13
CA ILE A 228 12.14 19.35 0.51
C ILE A 228 11.24 20.42 -0.09
N THR A 229 10.08 20.02 -0.57
CA THR A 229 9.06 20.92 -1.15
C THR A 229 7.74 20.70 -0.41
N PRO A 230 7.54 21.34 0.74
CA PRO A 230 6.34 21.12 1.54
C PRO A 230 5.09 21.68 0.85
N THR A 231 3.97 21.00 1.01
CA THR A 231 2.65 21.43 0.53
C THR A 231 1.66 21.45 1.69
N THR A 232 0.74 22.40 1.69
CA THR A 232 -0.38 22.43 2.65
C THR A 232 -1.47 21.49 2.15
N LYS A 233 -2.01 20.64 3.04
CA LYS A 233 -3.28 19.96 2.74
C LYS A 233 -4.41 20.95 3.02
N ALA A 234 -5.21 21.28 2.00
CA ALA A 234 -6.39 22.11 2.18
C ALA A 234 -7.35 21.44 3.18
N ALA A 235 -7.86 22.21 4.15
CA ALA A 235 -8.55 21.74 5.34
C ALA A 235 -10.05 21.42 5.14
N ASP A 236 -10.56 21.48 3.90
CA ASP A 236 -12.02 21.59 3.68
C ASP A 236 -12.82 20.28 3.83
N HIS A 237 -12.18 19.18 4.23
CA HIS A 237 -12.89 18.01 4.74
C HIS A 237 -12.10 17.42 5.91
N ASP A 238 -12.66 17.49 7.12
CA ASP A 238 -12.20 16.79 8.32
C ASP A 238 -12.34 15.27 8.12
N VAL A 239 -11.47 14.72 7.29
CA VAL A 239 -11.17 13.30 7.24
C VAL A 239 -9.89 13.15 8.05
N PRO A 240 -9.86 12.32 9.12
CA PRO A 240 -8.63 11.99 9.82
C PRO A 240 -7.59 11.52 8.80
N ILE A 241 -6.55 12.31 8.61
CA ILE A 241 -5.40 11.92 7.81
C ILE A 241 -4.71 10.83 8.61
N THR A 242 -4.79 9.59 8.12
CA THR A 242 -4.07 8.44 8.68
C THR A 242 -2.57 8.71 8.62
N PRO A 243 -1.73 8.06 9.44
CA PRO A 243 -0.30 7.98 9.18
C PRO A 243 -0.10 7.62 7.70
N ASP A 244 0.32 8.60 6.90
CA ASP A 244 0.36 8.46 5.47
C ASP A 244 1.36 7.35 5.10
N GLU A 245 1.11 6.71 3.97
CA GLU A 245 1.99 5.71 3.40
C GLU A 245 3.42 6.23 3.30
N VAL A 246 4.34 5.58 4.01
CA VAL A 246 5.77 5.89 3.90
C VAL A 246 6.35 5.05 2.78
N HIS A 247 6.82 5.73 1.73
CA HIS A 247 7.55 5.13 0.61
C HIS A 247 6.81 3.95 -0.07
N THR A 248 5.49 4.06 -0.27
CA THR A 248 4.73 3.10 -1.08
C THR A 248 4.72 3.50 -2.57
N PRO A 249 4.35 2.60 -3.49
CA PRO A 249 4.16 2.94 -4.91
C PRO A 249 3.01 3.91 -5.19
N ASP A 250 2.13 4.14 -4.21
CA ASP A 250 1.03 5.09 -4.30
C ASP A 250 1.44 6.51 -3.84
N SER A 251 2.46 6.60 -2.98
CA SER A 251 3.01 7.84 -2.39
C SER A 251 4.39 8.23 -2.94
N SER A 252 5.06 7.34 -3.69
CA SER A 252 6.41 7.54 -4.23
C SER A 252 6.52 7.08 -5.68
N ARG A 253 7.46 7.69 -6.42
CA ARG A 253 7.83 7.23 -7.77
C ARG A 253 8.93 6.21 -7.67
N TYR A 254 8.70 5.01 -8.20
CA TYR A 254 9.66 3.90 -8.18
C TYR A 254 10.20 3.67 -9.59
N TRP A 255 11.51 3.81 -9.74
CA TRP A 255 12.23 3.58 -10.99
C TRP A 255 13.24 2.44 -10.85
N LEU A 256 13.45 1.68 -11.94
CA LEU A 256 14.50 0.67 -11.99
C LEU A 256 15.87 1.33 -12.15
N ALA A 257 16.68 1.24 -11.09
CA ALA A 257 17.98 1.91 -11.03
C ALA A 257 18.94 1.45 -12.15
N HIS A 258 18.88 0.18 -12.55
CA HIS A 258 19.78 -0.37 -13.58
C HIS A 258 19.48 0.16 -14.99
N SER A 259 18.24 0.57 -15.28
CA SER A 259 17.87 1.09 -16.60
C SER A 259 17.87 2.62 -16.69
N TYR A 260 17.91 3.32 -15.54
CA TYR A 260 17.85 4.79 -15.47
C TYR A 260 18.88 5.49 -16.37
N GLU A 261 20.17 5.16 -16.23
CA GLU A 261 21.24 5.91 -16.91
C GLU A 261 21.13 5.81 -18.43
N ALA A 262 20.96 4.59 -18.95
CA ALA A 262 20.79 4.35 -20.37
C ALA A 262 19.53 5.05 -20.92
N ARG A 263 18.41 5.00 -20.19
CA ARG A 263 17.17 5.64 -20.63
C ARG A 263 17.29 7.16 -20.62
N PHE A 264 17.91 7.73 -19.59
CA PHE A 264 18.16 9.17 -19.48
C PHE A 264 19.03 9.69 -20.63
N GLN A 265 20.14 9.02 -20.93
CA GLN A 265 21.05 9.39 -22.03
C GLN A 265 20.37 9.34 -23.40
N ASN A 266 19.40 8.43 -23.58
CA ASN A 266 18.60 8.33 -24.80
C ASN A 266 17.35 9.23 -24.81
N GLY A 267 17.15 10.07 -23.78
CA GLY A 267 15.97 10.94 -23.68
C GLY A 267 14.65 10.20 -23.44
N HIS A 268 14.71 8.95 -22.98
CA HIS A 268 13.54 8.15 -22.66
C HIS A 268 13.06 8.41 -21.22
N GLU A 269 11.76 8.28 -20.97
CA GLU A 269 11.21 8.29 -19.60
C GLU A 269 11.80 7.14 -18.78
N PRO A 270 12.11 7.35 -17.48
CA PRO A 270 12.52 6.30 -16.57
C PRO A 270 11.52 5.14 -16.56
N GLU A 271 12.05 3.94 -16.44
CA GLU A 271 11.23 2.74 -16.34
C GLU A 271 10.55 2.70 -14.97
N ASN A 272 9.23 2.88 -14.96
CA ASN A 272 8.43 3.00 -13.76
C ASN A 272 7.79 1.67 -13.35
N ILE A 273 7.62 1.48 -12.04
CA ILE A 273 6.88 0.35 -11.45
C ILE A 273 5.61 0.84 -10.73
N ASP A 274 5.42 2.16 -10.68
CA ASP A 274 4.26 2.79 -10.07
C ASP A 274 3.06 2.89 -11.03
N LYS A 275 2.01 3.58 -10.57
CA LYS A 275 0.74 3.76 -11.29
C LYS A 275 0.76 4.79 -12.43
N GLU A 276 1.89 5.37 -12.80
CA GLU A 276 1.91 6.46 -13.79
C GLU A 276 1.39 5.99 -15.16
N PHE A 277 1.67 4.76 -15.59
CA PHE A 277 1.14 4.23 -16.86
C PHE A 277 -0.40 4.13 -16.86
N LEU A 278 -1.01 3.76 -15.73
CA LEU A 278 -2.47 3.80 -15.55
C LEU A 278 -2.99 5.23 -15.71
N ARG A 279 -2.30 6.22 -15.11
CA ARG A 279 -2.68 7.63 -15.23
C ARG A 279 -2.62 8.13 -16.68
N LEU A 280 -1.57 7.76 -17.41
CA LEU A 280 -1.41 8.13 -18.81
C LEU A 280 -2.52 7.52 -19.67
N TRP A 281 -2.84 6.24 -19.48
CA TRP A 281 -3.94 5.60 -20.19
C TRP A 281 -5.26 6.35 -20.02
N PHE A 282 -5.65 6.72 -18.78
CA PHE A 282 -6.87 7.49 -18.56
C PHE A 282 -6.82 8.87 -19.22
N LYS A 283 -5.69 9.58 -19.19
CA LYS A 283 -5.55 10.88 -19.87
C LYS A 283 -5.70 10.78 -21.39
N ASP A 284 -5.29 9.66 -21.98
CA ASP A 284 -5.35 9.45 -23.43
C ASP A 284 -6.75 9.01 -23.90
N HIS A 285 -7.59 8.49 -22.98
CA HIS A 285 -8.89 7.90 -23.32
C HIS A 285 -10.10 8.68 -22.78
N CYS A 286 -9.89 9.65 -21.89
CA CYS A 286 -10.95 10.51 -21.34
C CYS A 286 -10.37 11.83 -20.79
N ASN A 287 -11.23 12.77 -20.40
CA ASN A 287 -10.86 13.85 -19.51
C ASN A 287 -11.15 13.43 -18.06
N PRO A 288 -10.16 12.92 -17.30
CA PRO A 288 -10.41 12.32 -15.99
C PRO A 288 -10.91 13.33 -14.94
N TYR A 289 -10.70 14.63 -15.18
CA TYR A 289 -11.10 15.71 -14.28
C TYR A 289 -12.53 16.19 -14.52
N GLU A 290 -13.03 16.13 -15.75
CA GLU A 290 -14.31 16.73 -16.13
C GLU A 290 -15.38 15.70 -16.51
N ASP A 291 -14.96 14.53 -17.02
CA ASP A 291 -15.91 13.53 -17.51
C ASP A 291 -16.69 12.90 -16.36
N LYS A 292 -18.03 12.93 -16.46
CA LYS A 292 -18.92 12.38 -15.41
C LYS A 292 -18.68 10.89 -15.19
N VAL A 293 -18.45 10.14 -16.27
CA VAL A 293 -18.21 8.69 -16.27
C VAL A 293 -16.86 8.44 -16.89
N LEU A 294 -16.02 7.66 -16.21
CA LEU A 294 -14.75 7.21 -16.77
C LEU A 294 -14.93 5.88 -17.49
N PRO A 295 -14.13 5.59 -18.53
CA PRO A 295 -14.05 4.25 -19.06
C PRO A 295 -13.49 3.29 -18.00
N ASP A 296 -13.91 2.02 -18.05
CA ASP A 296 -13.32 0.99 -17.19
C ASP A 296 -11.85 0.76 -17.59
N ALA A 297 -10.99 0.57 -16.58
CA ALA A 297 -9.60 0.21 -16.83
C ALA A 297 -9.53 -1.18 -17.49
N PRO A 298 -8.79 -1.35 -18.59
CA PRO A 298 -8.62 -2.65 -19.24
C PRO A 298 -8.03 -3.68 -18.27
N GLU A 299 -8.46 -4.94 -18.39
CA GLU A 299 -7.98 -6.04 -17.54
C GLU A 299 -6.46 -6.18 -17.59
N GLU A 300 -5.86 -6.01 -18.76
CA GLU A 300 -4.40 -6.07 -18.94
C GLU A 300 -3.68 -4.99 -18.13
N LEU A 301 -4.26 -3.79 -18.07
CA LEU A 301 -3.72 -2.66 -17.33
C LEU A 301 -3.80 -2.89 -15.81
N VAL A 302 -4.92 -3.45 -15.35
CA VAL A 302 -5.14 -3.86 -13.95
C VAL A 302 -4.17 -4.97 -13.55
N THR A 303 -4.03 -5.98 -14.41
CA THR A 303 -3.18 -7.14 -14.16
C THR A 303 -1.70 -6.75 -14.12
N GLU A 304 -1.27 -5.91 -15.06
CA GLU A 304 0.09 -5.37 -15.09
C GLU A 304 0.39 -4.55 -13.84
N LEU A 305 -0.55 -3.71 -13.37
CA LEU A 305 -0.34 -2.92 -12.14
C LEU A 305 -0.23 -3.81 -10.90
N ALA A 306 -1.07 -4.84 -10.79
CA ALA A 306 -1.00 -5.79 -9.69
C ALA A 306 0.34 -6.55 -9.67
N TRP A 307 0.83 -6.98 -10.85
CA TRP A 307 2.16 -7.61 -10.96
C TRP A 307 3.26 -6.64 -10.53
N ARG A 308 3.23 -5.39 -10.99
CA ARG A 308 4.21 -4.36 -10.60
C ARG A 308 4.24 -4.12 -9.10
N TYR A 309 3.09 -4.09 -8.45
CA TYR A 309 2.99 -3.99 -6.99
C TYR A 309 3.58 -5.22 -6.29
N ALA A 310 3.22 -6.42 -6.73
CA ALA A 310 3.83 -7.64 -6.22
C ALA A 310 5.36 -7.65 -6.40
N PHE A 311 5.87 -7.10 -7.51
CA PHE A 311 7.29 -7.00 -7.77
C PHE A 311 8.00 -6.05 -6.79
N ILE A 312 7.39 -4.91 -6.45
CA ILE A 312 7.99 -3.92 -5.54
C ILE A 312 8.23 -4.49 -4.15
N ILE A 313 7.27 -5.18 -3.56
CA ILE A 313 7.45 -5.72 -2.21
C ILE A 313 8.61 -6.71 -2.16
N VAL A 314 8.81 -7.49 -3.21
CA VAL A 314 9.91 -8.45 -3.25
C VAL A 314 11.25 -7.75 -3.47
N ILE A 315 11.32 -6.69 -4.27
CA ILE A 315 12.55 -5.89 -4.42
C ILE A 315 12.93 -5.23 -3.09
N ILE A 316 11.96 -4.63 -2.40
CA ILE A 316 12.23 -3.87 -1.18
C ILE A 316 12.56 -4.80 -0.01
N SER A 317 11.99 -6.00 0.03
CA SER A 317 12.15 -6.92 1.17
C SER A 317 13.42 -7.78 1.10
N ASN A 318 14.16 -7.80 0.00
CA ASN A 318 15.42 -8.55 -0.17
C ASN A 318 16.62 -7.60 -0.25
#